data_AF-A0A6I1QZD6-F1
#
_entry.id   AF-A0A6I1QZD6-F1
#
_cell.length_a   1.000
_cell.length_b   1.000
_cell.length_c   1.000
_cell.angle_alpha   90.00
_cell.angle_beta   90.00
_cell.angle_gamma   90.00
#
_symmetry.space_group_name_H-M   'P 1'
#
loop_
_entity.id
_entity.type
_entity.pdbx_description
1 polymer ?
#
loop_
_entity_poly.entity_id
_entity_poly.type
_entity_poly.pdbx_seq_one_letter_code
_entity_poly.pdbx_strand_id
1 'polypeptide(L)'
;MPSASPVRSSAVTIAARLACLSSFYRFLVRLDAVALNPCERVERPRVVPASPRGLSAEQIDRLFSVLPGSPSGLRDRAIILTLALTGRRRGEILGRRRATWCVRGEKFLYTYKGKRGKRELPPPVS
;
A
#
# COMPACT_ATOMS: atom_id res chain seq x y z
N MET A 1 -11.91 36.59 17.97
CA MET A 1 -11.08 35.63 17.21
C MET A 1 -11.52 34.22 17.61
N PRO A 2 -12.12 33.40 16.74
CA PRO A 2 -12.52 32.05 17.14
C PRO A 2 -11.25 31.21 17.35
N SER A 3 -11.05 30.70 18.57
CA SER A 3 -9.95 29.78 18.85
C SER A 3 -10.26 28.44 18.20
N ALA A 4 -9.50 28.06 17.17
CA ALA A 4 -9.62 26.76 16.55
C ALA A 4 -9.28 25.67 17.59
N SER A 5 -10.24 24.80 17.90
CA SER A 5 -10.04 23.63 18.75
C SER A 5 -8.98 22.70 18.12
N PRO A 6 -8.00 22.20 18.89
CA PRO A 6 -6.89 21.44 18.34
C PRO A 6 -7.37 20.11 17.73
N VAL A 7 -7.04 19.88 16.46
CA VAL A 7 -7.33 18.61 15.77
C VAL A 7 -6.47 17.51 16.40
N ARG A 8 -7.09 16.64 17.21
CA ARG A 8 -6.42 15.48 17.80
C ARG A 8 -6.02 14.50 16.69
N SER A 9 -4.73 14.37 16.46
CA SER A 9 -4.15 13.44 15.48
C SER A 9 -3.94 12.06 16.12
N SER A 10 -4.09 10.97 15.35
CA SER A 10 -3.82 9.62 15.85
C SER A 10 -2.34 9.43 16.22
N ALA A 11 -2.04 8.47 17.11
CA ALA A 11 -0.66 8.14 17.49
C ALA A 11 0.23 7.81 16.28
N VAL A 12 -0.33 7.14 15.26
CA VAL A 12 0.34 6.84 13.98
C VAL A 12 0.74 8.12 13.26
N THR A 13 -0.19 9.07 13.15
CA THR A 13 0.05 10.36 12.49
C THR A 13 1.10 11.19 13.24
N ILE A 14 1.04 11.20 14.58
CA ILE A 14 2.02 11.90 15.42
C ILE A 14 3.42 11.28 15.25
N ALA A 15 3.53 9.96 15.31
CA ALA A 15 4.80 9.25 15.12
C ALA A 15 5.41 9.52 13.73
N ALA A 16 4.59 9.52 12.67
CA ALA A 16 5.05 9.81 11.31
C ALA A 16 5.57 11.25 11.16
N ARG A 17 4.85 12.23 11.73
CA ARG A 17 5.28 13.64 11.75
C ARG A 17 6.60 13.81 12.50
N LEU A 18 6.74 13.18 13.67
CA LEU A 18 7.97 13.24 14.46
C LEU A 18 9.15 12.56 13.75
N ALA A 19 8.91 11.45 13.04
CA ALA A 19 9.93 10.79 12.23
C ALA A 19 10.40 11.67 11.05
N CYS A 20 9.47 12.39 10.41
CA CYS A 20 9.78 13.36 9.37
C CYS A 20 10.67 14.49 9.90
N LEU A 21 10.25 15.15 10.98
CA LEU A 21 11.02 16.21 11.63
C LEU A 21 12.40 15.73 12.08
N SER A 22 12.47 14.58 12.75
CA SER A 22 13.74 14.01 13.19
C SER A 22 14.69 13.72 12.02
N SER A 23 14.16 13.29 10.86
CA SER A 23 15.01 13.03 9.69
C SER A 23 15.49 14.32 9.03
N PHE A 24 14.64 15.36 9.01
CA PHE A 24 15.01 16.68 8.53
C PHE A 24 16.10 17.33 9.41
N TYR A 25 15.95 17.30 10.73
CA TYR A 25 16.97 17.83 11.63
C TYR A 25 18.27 17.01 11.59
N ARG A 26 18.21 15.69 11.42
CA ARG A 26 19.42 14.88 11.12
C ARG A 26 20.12 15.28 9.83
N PHE A 27 19.37 15.72 8.82
CA PHE A 27 19.96 16.29 7.61
C PHE A 27 20.62 17.64 7.89
N LEU A 28 19.98 18.54 8.65
CA LEU A 28 20.56 19.83 9.02
C LEU A 28 21.81 19.71 9.90
N VAL A 29 21.84 18.77 10.85
CA VAL A 29 23.03 18.49 11.66
C VAL A 29 24.19 18.03 10.78
N ARG A 30 23.95 17.19 9.77
CA ARG A 30 24.99 16.77 8.81
C ARG A 30 25.52 17.89 7.92
N LEU A 31 24.78 18.99 7.81
CA LEU A 31 25.20 20.20 7.09
C LEU A 31 25.82 21.24 8.04
N ASP A 32 26.01 20.91 9.31
CA ASP A 32 26.42 21.84 10.38
C ASP A 32 25.54 23.09 10.49
N ALA A 33 24.32 23.04 9.96
CA ALA A 33 23.36 24.16 10.00
C ALA A 33 22.71 24.30 11.38
N VAL A 34 22.68 23.21 12.16
CA VAL A 34 22.22 23.17 13.56
C VAL A 34 23.09 22.21 14.35
N ALA A 35 23.33 22.51 15.63
CA ALA A 35 24.22 21.71 16.47
C ALA A 35 23.65 20.34 16.87
N LEU A 36 22.32 20.22 16.99
CA LEU A 36 21.67 19.00 17.47
C LEU A 36 20.24 18.87 16.95
N ASN A 37 19.74 17.64 16.98
CA ASN A 37 18.38 17.32 16.57
C ASN A 37 17.41 17.43 17.78
N PRO A 38 16.47 18.39 17.79
CA PRO A 38 15.55 18.61 18.91
C PRO A 38 14.59 17.44 19.12
N CYS A 39 14.37 16.59 18.11
CA CYS A 39 13.47 15.45 18.21
C CYS A 39 14.07 14.26 18.98
N GLU A 40 15.35 14.29 19.36
CA GLU A 40 16.00 13.17 20.07
C GLU A 40 15.49 13.01 21.51
N ARG A 41 15.06 14.10 22.13
CA ARG A 41 14.54 14.12 23.50
C ARG A 41 13.01 13.99 23.56
N VAL A 42 12.35 13.88 22.40
CA VAL A 42 10.89 13.79 22.32
C VAL A 42 10.46 12.34 22.43
N GLU A 43 9.65 12.04 23.44
CA GLU A 43 9.07 10.72 23.61
C GLU A 43 8.13 10.39 22.43
N ARG A 44 8.35 9.22 21.82
CA ARG A 44 7.53 8.77 20.70
C ARG A 44 6.26 8.11 21.23
N PRO A 45 5.07 8.45 20.70
CA PRO A 45 3.86 7.77 21.09
C PRO A 45 3.95 6.29 20.71
N ARG A 46 3.48 5.41 21.59
CA ARG A 46 3.42 3.97 21.31
C ARG A 46 2.41 3.71 20.20
N VAL A 47 2.91 3.32 19.04
CA VAL A 47 2.08 2.91 17.90
C VAL A 47 1.87 1.40 17.99
N VAL A 48 0.63 0.98 18.23
CA VAL A 48 0.24 -0.43 18.11
C VAL A 48 -0.02 -0.70 16.63
N PRO A 49 0.69 -1.65 15.99
CA PRO A 49 0.41 -2.01 14.60
C PRO A 49 -1.02 -2.54 14.51
N ALA A 50 -1.80 -2.01 13.57
CA ALA A 50 -3.07 -2.62 13.24
C ALA A 50 -2.81 -4.01 12.64
N SER A 51 -3.59 -5.00 13.08
CA SER A 51 -3.55 -6.32 12.44
C SER A 51 -3.88 -6.18 10.95
N PRO A 52 -3.13 -6.84 10.05
CA PRO A 52 -3.47 -6.89 8.63
C PRO A 52 -4.90 -7.42 8.48
N ARG A 53 -5.82 -6.57 8.02
CA ARG A 53 -7.18 -7.00 7.68
C ARG A 53 -7.17 -7.54 6.26
N GLY A 54 -6.92 -8.84 6.13
CA GLY A 54 -7.13 -9.57 4.88
C GLY A 54 -8.62 -9.81 4.63
N LEU A 55 -8.97 -10.06 3.37
CA LEU A 55 -10.30 -10.59 3.03
C LEU A 55 -10.26 -12.12 3.16
N SER A 56 -11.27 -12.69 3.78
CA SER A 56 -11.57 -14.13 3.75
C SER A 56 -12.09 -14.55 2.38
N ALA A 57 -12.09 -15.84 2.08
CA ALA A 57 -12.62 -16.38 0.83
C ALA A 57 -14.10 -15.98 0.64
N GLU A 58 -14.90 -16.05 1.70
CA GLU A 58 -16.32 -15.69 1.70
C GLU A 58 -16.54 -14.19 1.47
N GLN A 59 -15.59 -13.34 1.86
CA GLN A 59 -15.64 -11.91 1.55
C GLN A 59 -15.29 -11.63 0.09
N ILE A 60 -14.37 -12.41 -0.49
CA ILE A 60 -14.02 -12.33 -1.91
C ILE A 60 -15.20 -12.80 -2.77
N ASP A 61 -15.86 -13.89 -2.39
CA ASP A 61 -17.02 -14.40 -3.12
C ASP A 61 -18.19 -13.42 -3.11
N ARG A 62 -18.47 -12.82 -1.95
CA ARG A 62 -19.47 -11.73 -1.84
C ARG A 62 -19.11 -10.51 -2.68
N LEU A 63 -17.83 -10.22 -2.86
CA LEU A 63 -17.39 -9.14 -3.73
C LEU A 63 -17.58 -9.50 -5.20
N PHE A 64 -17.41 -10.76 -5.58
CA PHE A 64 -17.67 -11.23 -6.95
C PHE A 64 -19.16 -11.32 -7.27
N SER A 65 -20.02 -11.63 -6.30
CA SER A 65 -21.47 -11.77 -6.53
C SER A 65 -22.16 -10.46 -6.92
N VAL A 66 -21.56 -9.31 -6.61
CA VAL A 66 -22.12 -7.98 -6.96
C VAL A 66 -21.57 -7.42 -8.28
N LEU A 67 -20.58 -8.06 -8.89
CA LEU A 67 -19.99 -7.57 -10.14
C LEU A 67 -20.78 -8.04 -11.36
N PRO A 68 -21.16 -7.14 -12.28
CA PRO A 68 -21.91 -7.52 -13.47
C PRO A 68 -21.03 -8.29 -14.47
N GLY A 69 -21.65 -9.09 -15.34
CA GLY A 69 -20.98 -9.74 -16.48
C GLY A 69 -20.55 -8.78 -17.61
N SER A 70 -20.65 -7.47 -17.41
CA SER A 70 -20.23 -6.46 -18.39
C SER A 70 -18.70 -6.42 -18.52
N PRO A 71 -18.16 -5.83 -19.61
CA PRO A 71 -16.71 -5.64 -19.75
C PRO A 71 -16.05 -4.89 -18.59
N SER A 72 -16.78 -3.99 -17.90
CA SER A 72 -16.30 -3.32 -16.69
C SER A 72 -16.26 -4.26 -15.49
N GLY A 73 -17.32 -5.04 -15.26
CA GLY A 73 -17.34 -5.99 -14.14
C GLY A 73 -16.32 -7.13 -14.28
N LEU A 74 -16.07 -7.63 -15.50
CA LEU A 74 -14.99 -8.60 -15.77
C LEU A 74 -13.60 -8.00 -15.49
N ARG A 75 -13.40 -6.71 -15.80
CA ARG A 75 -12.15 -5.99 -15.47
C ARG A 75 -11.98 -5.88 -13.96
N ASP A 76 -13.02 -5.48 -13.25
CA ASP A 76 -12.99 -5.33 -11.79
C ASP A 76 -12.71 -6.68 -11.12
N ARG A 77 -13.35 -7.75 -11.59
CA ARG A 77 -13.09 -9.13 -11.15
C ARG A 77 -11.62 -9.52 -11.35
N ALA A 78 -11.05 -9.23 -12.52
CA ALA A 78 -9.65 -9.50 -12.81
C ALA A 78 -8.68 -8.70 -11.91
N ILE A 79 -9.01 -7.43 -11.62
CA ILE A 79 -8.22 -6.58 -10.71
C ILE A 79 -8.23 -7.16 -9.29
N ILE A 80 -9.41 -7.53 -8.78
CA ILE A 80 -9.58 -8.10 -7.44
C ILE A 80 -8.85 -9.45 -7.33
N LEU A 81 -9.03 -10.36 -8.30
CA LEU A 81 -8.32 -11.64 -8.33
C LEU A 81 -6.80 -11.44 -8.34
N THR A 82 -6.31 -10.51 -9.15
CA THR A 82 -4.87 -10.20 -9.20
C THR A 82 -4.38 -9.70 -7.84
N LEU A 83 -5.11 -8.79 -7.19
CA LEU A 83 -4.77 -8.30 -5.86
C LEU A 83 -4.70 -9.43 -4.83
N ALA A 84 -5.73 -10.29 -4.80
CA ALA A 84 -5.85 -11.40 -3.85
C ALA A 84 -4.75 -12.45 -4.04
N LEU A 85 -4.49 -12.86 -5.29
CA LEU A 85 -3.55 -13.96 -5.59
C LEU A 85 -2.08 -13.53 -5.52
N THR A 86 -1.77 -12.24 -5.68
CA THR A 86 -0.37 -11.76 -5.76
C THR A 86 0.11 -10.93 -4.58
N GLY A 87 -0.83 -10.46 -3.74
CA GLY A 87 -0.54 -9.58 -2.60
C GLY A 87 0.12 -8.25 -2.99
N ARG A 88 -0.04 -7.80 -4.25
CA ARG A 88 0.61 -6.58 -4.73
C ARG A 88 -0.13 -5.32 -4.28
N ARG A 89 0.62 -4.22 -4.18
CA ARG A 89 0.03 -2.92 -3.84
C ARG A 89 -0.81 -2.40 -5.01
N ARG A 90 -1.93 -1.72 -4.69
CA ARG A 90 -2.82 -1.07 -5.66
C ARG A 90 -2.06 -0.30 -6.76
N GLY A 91 -1.08 0.52 -6.38
CA GLY A 91 -0.30 1.33 -7.32
C GLY A 91 0.53 0.52 -8.31
N GLU A 92 0.93 -0.70 -7.96
CA GLU A 92 1.68 -1.60 -8.84
C GLU A 92 0.78 -2.25 -9.90
N ILE A 93 -0.52 -2.40 -9.63
CA ILE A 93 -1.49 -3.00 -10.54
C ILE A 93 -2.12 -1.94 -11.45
N LEU A 94 -2.58 -0.83 -10.87
CA LEU A 94 -3.33 0.19 -11.62
C LEU A 94 -2.45 1.04 -12.56
N GLY A 95 -1.13 1.11 -12.33
CA GLY A 95 -0.19 1.85 -13.18
C GLY A 95 0.27 1.11 -14.44
N ARG A 96 -0.27 -0.09 -14.74
CA ARG A 96 0.25 -0.94 -15.83
C ARG A 96 -0.47 -0.75 -17.16
N ARG A 97 0.32 -0.64 -18.24
CA ARG A 97 -0.13 -0.85 -19.62
C ARG A 97 -0.32 -2.34 -19.92
N ARG A 98 -1.26 -2.65 -20.82
CA ARG A 98 -1.56 -4.00 -21.39
C ARG A 98 -0.31 -4.84 -21.74
N ALA A 99 0.78 -4.19 -22.18
CA ALA A 99 2.04 -4.84 -22.59
C ALA A 99 2.81 -5.59 -21.46
N THR A 100 2.30 -5.56 -20.23
CA THR A 100 2.91 -6.24 -19.08
C THR A 100 2.43 -7.69 -18.91
N TRP A 101 1.34 -8.04 -19.59
CA TRP A 101 0.67 -9.33 -19.46
C TRP A 101 1.02 -10.19 -20.67
N CYS A 102 1.47 -11.41 -20.42
CA CYS A 102 1.72 -12.40 -21.46
C CYS A 102 1.01 -13.69 -21.08
N VAL A 103 0.19 -14.19 -22.00
CA VAL A 103 -0.35 -15.54 -21.91
C VAL A 103 0.66 -16.46 -22.60
N ARG A 104 1.19 -17.45 -21.88
CA ARG A 104 2.00 -18.53 -22.47
C ARG A 104 1.34 -19.86 -22.13
N GLY A 105 0.66 -20.44 -23.11
CA GLY A 105 -0.19 -21.62 -22.89
C GLY A 105 -1.32 -21.26 -21.91
N GLU A 106 -1.47 -22.05 -20.85
CA GLU A 106 -2.49 -21.85 -19.79
C GLU A 106 -2.05 -20.85 -18.70
N LYS A 107 -0.83 -20.30 -18.79
CA LYS A 107 -0.23 -19.50 -17.72
C LYS A 107 -0.32 -18.01 -17.99
N PHE A 108 -0.79 -17.26 -16.98
CA PHE A 108 -0.78 -15.79 -16.98
C PHE A 108 0.51 -15.28 -16.33
N LEU A 109 1.40 -14.69 -17.13
CA LEU A 109 2.65 -14.10 -16.66
C LEU A 109 2.52 -12.58 -16.53
N TYR A 110 3.10 -12.02 -15.47
CA TYR A 110 3.19 -10.57 -15.29
C TYR A 110 4.60 -10.13 -14.83
N THR A 111 5.06 -8.98 -15.32
CA THR A 111 6.36 -8.36 -14.92
C THR A 111 6.14 -7.13 -14.05
N TYR A 112 6.85 -6.97 -12.93
CA TYR A 112 6.76 -5.78 -12.07
C TYR A 112 8.10 -5.04 -11.95
N LYS A 113 8.06 -3.74 -11.69
CA LYS A 113 9.26 -2.87 -11.63
C LYS A 113 10.11 -3.05 -10.36
N GLY A 114 9.67 -3.82 -9.36
CA GLY A 114 10.50 -4.23 -8.21
C GLY A 114 11.35 -5.47 -8.55
N LYS A 115 12.50 -5.63 -7.86
CA LYS A 115 13.50 -6.74 -8.01
C LYS A 115 13.27 -7.58 -9.28
N ARG A 116 13.80 -7.07 -10.41
CA ARG A 116 13.67 -7.58 -11.80
C ARG A 116 13.40 -9.10 -11.85
N GLY A 117 12.16 -9.49 -12.14
CA GLY A 117 11.79 -10.90 -12.36
C GLY A 117 10.39 -11.05 -12.94
N LYS A 118 10.21 -12.00 -13.87
CA LYS A 118 8.88 -12.48 -14.31
C LYS A 118 8.30 -13.35 -13.19
N ARG A 119 7.03 -13.18 -12.87
CA ARG A 119 6.31 -14.09 -11.97
C ARG A 119 5.04 -14.61 -12.62
N GLU A 120 4.72 -15.84 -12.27
CA GLU A 120 3.48 -16.51 -12.65
C GLU A 120 2.35 -16.03 -11.72
N LEU A 121 1.20 -15.75 -12.30
CA LEU A 121 -0.03 -15.59 -11.54
C LEU A 121 -0.45 -16.99 -11.07
N PRO A 122 -0.65 -17.23 -9.76
CA PRO A 122 -1.25 -18.47 -9.31
C PRO A 122 -2.60 -18.67 -10.00
N PRO A 123 -2.97 -19.91 -10.38
CA PRO A 123 -4.32 -20.16 -10.85
C PRO A 123 -5.32 -19.79 -9.74
N PRO A 124 -6.52 -19.31 -10.08
CA PRO A 124 -7.57 -19.17 -9.09
C PRO A 124 -7.83 -20.54 -8.46
N VAL A 125 -7.80 -20.61 -7.13
CA VAL A 125 -8.28 -21.77 -6.38
C VAL A 125 -9.78 -21.89 -6.65
N SER A 126 -10.17 -23.03 -7.21
CA SER A 126 -11.54 -23.44 -7.50
C SER A 126 -12.32 -23.80 -6.25
#